data_AF-A0A6G2DYZ2-F1
#
_entry.id   AF-A0A6G2DYZ2-F1
#
_cell.length_a   1.000
_cell.length_b   1.000
_cell.length_c   1.000
_cell.angle_alpha   90.00
_cell.angle_beta   90.00
_cell.angle_gamma   90.00
#
_symmetry.space_group_name_H-M   'P 1'
#
loop_
_entity.id
_entity.type
_entity.pdbx_description
1 polymer ?
#
loop_
_entity_poly.entity_id
_entity_poly.type
_entity_poly.pdbx_seq_one_letter_code
_entity_poly.pdbx_strand_id
1 'polypeptide(L)'
;KPLDDEFGFTLDVCSTHENAKCSNHFTLAEDGLKQPWSGVAWMNPPYGAQLARWVKKCHDEAKRGVLVVGLIPVRSNTSYWHD
;
A
#
# COMPACT_ATOMS: atom_id res chain seq x y z
N LYS A 1 11.15 -6.21 10.12
CA LYS A 1 11.45 -5.26 11.22
C LYS A 1 12.24 -4.07 10.74
N PRO A 2 13.36 -4.18 10.00
CA PRO A 2 14.15 -2.99 9.62
C PRO A 2 13.33 -1.85 9.00
N LEU A 3 12.41 -2.16 8.07
CA LEU A 3 11.51 -1.16 7.48
C LEU A 3 10.52 -0.56 8.49
N ASP A 4 9.98 -1.38 9.38
CA ASP A 4 9.04 -0.90 10.40
C ASP A 4 9.75 -0.07 11.47
N ASP A 5 10.99 -0.44 11.82
CA ASP A 5 11.84 0.32 12.74
C ASP A 5 12.25 1.68 12.13
N GLU A 6 12.40 1.76 10.81
CA GLU A 6 12.75 2.99 10.08
C GLU A 6 11.53 3.91 9.86
N PHE A 7 10.40 3.35 9.44
CA PHE A 7 9.24 4.12 8.99
C PHE A 7 8.10 4.18 10.01
N GLY A 8 7.99 3.23 10.95
CA GLY A 8 6.95 3.17 11.96
C GLY A 8 5.56 2.97 11.38
N PHE A 9 5.27 1.79 10.80
CA PHE A 9 4.01 1.57 10.10
C PHE A 9 2.80 1.64 11.04
N THR A 10 1.79 2.41 10.64
CA THR A 10 0.55 2.57 11.41
C THR A 10 -0.66 1.94 10.74
N LEU A 11 -0.57 1.64 9.44
CA LEU A 11 -1.67 1.13 8.63
C LEU A 11 -1.16 0.10 7.60
N ASP A 12 -1.83 -1.05 7.47
CA ASP A 12 -1.59 -2.03 6.40
C ASP A 12 -2.77 -2.04 5.41
N VAL A 13 -2.55 -1.55 4.19
CA VAL A 13 -3.67 -1.20 3.30
C VAL A 13 -4.20 -2.36 2.45
N CYS A 14 -3.57 -3.53 2.49
CA CYS A 14 -3.93 -4.66 1.63
C CYS A 14 -3.50 -6.01 2.23
N SER A 15 -4.10 -6.36 3.37
CA SER A 15 -3.76 -7.58 4.12
C SER A 15 -4.99 -8.47 4.34
N THR A 16 -4.77 -9.57 5.06
CA THR A 16 -5.82 -10.33 5.74
C THR A 16 -5.61 -10.19 7.24
N HIS A 17 -6.62 -10.55 8.04
CA HIS A 17 -6.50 -10.52 9.50
C HIS A 17 -5.32 -11.36 10.02
N GLU A 18 -4.91 -12.40 9.29
CA GLU A 18 -3.84 -13.32 9.68
C GLU A 18 -2.44 -12.81 9.32
N ASN A 19 -2.31 -11.93 8.32
CA ASN A 19 -1.01 -11.53 7.78
C ASN A 19 -0.65 -10.04 7.95
N ALA A 20 -1.59 -9.26 8.49
CA ALA A 20 -1.46 -7.83 8.73
C ALA A 20 -0.17 -7.48 9.48
N LYS A 21 0.48 -6.40 9.03
CA LYS A 21 1.69 -5.85 9.69
C LYS A 21 1.37 -4.81 10.75
N CYS A 22 0.16 -4.28 10.72
CA CYS A 22 -0.32 -3.23 11.61
C CYS A 22 -1.65 -3.65 12.25
N SER A 23 -1.91 -3.19 13.47
CA SER A 23 -3.21 -3.39 14.12
C SER A 23 -4.34 -2.79 13.28
N ASN A 24 -4.14 -1.60 12.72
CA ASN A 24 -5.04 -1.01 11.73
C ASN A 24 -4.70 -1.56 10.35
N HIS A 25 -5.68 -2.17 9.70
CA HIS A 25 -5.48 -2.71 8.37
C HIS A 25 -6.79 -2.80 7.59
N PHE A 26 -6.68 -2.92 6.27
CA PHE A 26 -7.82 -3.19 5.40
C PHE A 26 -7.72 -4.58 4.79
N THR A 27 -8.81 -5.32 4.94
CA THR A 27 -9.02 -6.60 4.30
C THR A 27 -9.58 -6.47 2.89
N LEU A 28 -9.64 -7.59 2.18
CA LEU A 28 -10.31 -7.65 0.88
C LEU A 28 -11.78 -7.20 0.95
N ALA A 29 -12.47 -7.47 2.06
CA ALA A 29 -13.86 -7.07 2.26
C ALA A 29 -14.01 -5.55 2.43
N GLU A 30 -13.04 -4.92 3.09
CA GLU A 30 -13.03 -3.46 3.32
C GLU A 30 -12.54 -2.67 2.10
N ASP A 31 -11.88 -3.33 1.15
CA ASP A 31 -11.38 -2.75 -0.09
C ASP A 31 -10.50 -1.51 0.15
N GLY A 32 -9.24 -1.75 0.49
CA GLY A 32 -8.26 -0.69 0.78
C GLY A 32 -8.08 0.36 -0.32
N LEU A 33 -8.51 0.10 -1.57
CA LEU A 33 -8.51 1.11 -2.64
C LEU A 33 -9.57 2.20 -2.42
N LYS A 34 -10.68 1.88 -1.74
CA LYS A 34 -11.78 2.82 -1.45
C LYS A 34 -11.62 3.55 -0.13
N GLN A 35 -10.75 3.07 0.75
CA GLN A 35 -10.56 3.64 2.08
C GLN A 35 -9.63 4.86 2.06
N PRO A 36 -9.81 5.83 2.98
CA PRO A 36 -8.82 6.87 3.20
C PRO A 36 -7.57 6.29 3.86
N TRP A 37 -6.39 6.64 3.37
CA TRP A 37 -5.13 6.27 4.02
C TRP A 37 -4.65 7.40 4.92
N SER A 38 -3.98 7.05 6.02
CA SER A 38 -3.46 8.00 6.98
C SER A 38 -2.23 7.45 7.70
N GLY A 39 -1.44 8.34 8.30
CA GLY A 39 -0.19 7.98 8.99
C GLY A 39 0.87 7.45 8.02
N VAL A 40 1.50 6.33 8.41
CA VAL A 40 2.50 5.62 7.60
C VAL A 40 1.93 4.29 7.13
N ALA A 41 1.68 4.20 5.83
CA ALA A 41 1.00 3.07 5.20
C ALA A 41 2.00 2.06 4.62
N TRP A 42 1.85 0.79 5.01
CA TRP A 42 2.46 -0.35 4.35
C TRP A 42 1.55 -0.86 3.24
N MET A 43 2.08 -0.97 2.01
CA MET A 43 1.33 -1.43 0.84
C MET A 43 2.06 -2.62 0.18
N ASN A 44 1.50 -3.82 0.34
CA ASN A 44 1.95 -5.03 -0.35
C ASN A 44 0.75 -5.67 -1.09
N PRO A 45 0.32 -5.08 -2.23
CA PRO A 45 -0.95 -5.42 -2.83
C PRO A 45 -0.89 -6.77 -3.52
N PRO A 46 -2.04 -7.44 -3.75
CA PRO A 46 -2.07 -8.63 -4.58
C PRO A 46 -1.56 -8.28 -5.99
N TYR A 47 -0.48 -8.95 -6.41
CA TYR A 47 0.15 -8.70 -7.70
C TYR A 47 -0.74 -9.16 -8.84
N GLY A 48 -0.85 -8.36 -9.89
CA GLY A 48 -1.64 -8.66 -11.07
C GLY A 48 -2.33 -7.43 -11.65
N ALA A 49 -3.51 -7.63 -12.24
CA ALA A 49 -4.21 -6.62 -13.02
C ALA A 49 -4.56 -5.32 -12.24
N GLN A 50 -4.64 -5.39 -10.91
CA GLN A 50 -5.00 -4.23 -10.08
C GLN A 50 -3.80 -3.38 -9.65
N LEU A 51 -2.56 -3.81 -9.91
CA LEU A 51 -1.37 -3.16 -9.37
C LEU A 51 -1.29 -1.67 -9.76
N ALA A 52 -1.67 -1.32 -10.99
CA ALA A 52 -1.75 0.07 -11.45
C ALA A 52 -2.68 0.94 -10.59
N ARG A 53 -3.80 0.39 -10.10
CA ARG A 53 -4.71 1.12 -9.22
C ARG A 53 -4.09 1.39 -7.85
N TRP A 54 -3.35 0.43 -7.32
CA TRP A 54 -2.63 0.58 -6.04
C TRP A 54 -1.52 1.63 -6.15
N VAL A 55 -0.71 1.59 -7.21
CA VAL A 55 0.34 2.61 -7.43
C VAL A 55 -0.28 3.99 -7.63
N LYS A 56 -1.35 4.11 -8.43
CA LYS A 56 -2.06 5.37 -8.58
C LYS A 56 -2.59 5.89 -7.24
N LYS A 57 -3.23 5.03 -6.43
CA LYS A 57 -3.73 5.44 -5.12
C LYS A 57 -2.60 5.85 -4.18
N CYS A 58 -1.51 5.08 -4.13
CA CYS A 58 -0.31 5.44 -3.39
C CYS A 58 0.17 6.85 -3.75
N HIS A 59 0.24 7.17 -5.05
CA HIS A 59 0.63 8.50 -5.51
C HIS A 59 -0.35 9.60 -5.07
N ASP A 60 -1.65 9.35 -5.20
CA ASP A 60 -2.69 10.30 -4.82
C ASP A 60 -2.72 10.55 -3.29
N GLU A 61 -2.53 9.51 -2.46
CA GLU A 61 -2.45 9.66 -0.99
C GLU A 61 -1.12 10.31 -0.56
N ALA A 62 -0.01 10.04 -1.25
CA ALA A 62 1.26 10.72 -1.00
C ALA A 62 1.16 12.24 -1.23
N LYS A 63 0.43 12.67 -2.26
CA LYS A 63 0.12 14.10 -2.49
C LYS A 63 -0.68 14.73 -1.34
N ARG A 64 -1.39 13.93 -0.55
CA ARG A 64 -2.15 14.37 0.63
C ARG A 64 -1.33 14.33 1.92
N GLY A 65 -0.05 13.95 1.84
CA GLY A 65 0.87 13.90 2.98
C GLY A 65 0.98 12.54 3.66
N VAL A 66 0.41 11.47 3.08
CA VAL A 66 0.56 10.11 3.61
C VAL A 66 1.93 9.56 3.19
N LEU A 67 2.72 9.08 4.15
CA LEU A 67 3.93 8.33 3.82
C LEU A 67 3.54 6.89 3.47
N VAL A 68 3.87 6.45 2.27
CA VAL A 68 3.57 5.08 1.81
C VAL A 68 4.85 4.35 1.48
N VAL A 69 5.02 3.15 2.04
CA VAL A 69 6.09 2.22 1.67
C VAL A 69 5.47 1.02 0.96
N GLY A 70 5.79 0.89 -0.33
CA GLY A 70 5.22 -0.11 -1.20
C GLY A 70 6.19 -1.25 -1.52
N LEU A 71 5.77 -2.50 -1.32
CA LEU A 71 6.42 -3.68 -1.90
C LEU A 71 5.71 -4.06 -3.19
N ILE A 72 6.33 -3.76 -4.32
CA ILE A 72 5.79 -4.02 -5.66
C ILE A 72 6.86 -4.70 -6.53
N PRO A 73 6.46 -5.53 -7.50
CA PRO A 73 7.41 -6.08 -8.46
C PRO A 73 8.01 -4.96 -9.31
N VAL A 74 9.31 -5.07 -9.60
CA VAL A 74 9.97 -4.21 -10.59
C VAL A 74 9.55 -4.69 -11.98
N ARG A 75 8.77 -3.87 -12.69
CA ARG A 75 8.40 -4.09 -14.10
C ARG A 75 8.53 -2.80 -14.88
N SER A 76 9.77 -2.37 -15.08
CA SER A 76 10.15 -1.12 -15.76
C SER A 76 9.79 -1.06 -17.26
N ASN A 77 9.01 -1.98 -17.78
CA ASN A 77 8.45 -1.92 -19.14
C ASN A 77 6.92 -1.84 -19.15
N THR A 78 6.29 -1.65 -17.98
CA THR A 78 4.84 -1.54 -17.84
C THR A 78 4.44 -0.14 -17.40
N SER A 79 3.31 0.34 -17.91
CA SER A 79 2.82 1.70 -17.68
C SER A 79 2.73 2.07 -16.19
N TYR A 80 2.28 1.15 -15.33
CA TYR A 80 2.16 1.43 -13.90
C TYR A 80 3.49 1.83 -13.22
N TRP A 81 4.63 1.49 -13.82
CA TRP A 81 5.94 1.80 -13.27
C TRP A 81 6.42 3.22 -13.64
N HIS A 82 5.98 3.75 -14.79
CA HIS A 82 6.52 5.01 -15.34
C HIS A 82 5.48 6.13 -15.51
N ASP A 83 4.19 5.81 -15.53
CA ASP A 83 3.09 6.77 -15.68
C ASP A 83 2.39 7.06 -14.34
#